data_AF-A0A117Q5E0-F1
#
_entry.id   AF-A0A117Q5E0-F1
#
_cell.length_a   1.000
_cell.length_b   1.000
_cell.length_c   1.000
_cell.angle_alpha   90.00
_cell.angle_beta   90.00
_cell.angle_gamma   90.00
#
_symmetry.space_group_name_H-M   'P 1'
#
loop_
_entity.id
_entity.type
_entity.pdbx_description
1 polymer ?
#
loop_
_entity_poly.entity_id
_entity_poly.type
_entity_poly.pdbx_seq_one_letter_code
_entity_poly.pdbx_strand_id
1 'polypeptide(L)'
;MDILTPGLAPTLICVVTFAAVFVPLATVLLPRINRVLAERRDAIEGEIERAERMKGEADDVLAKYRDELAEARHEAAHIRQQALEEGARLLAEIRAEGLRERETMITEAQARLAADRIIAETELRGDVVSLAAELASRVVGEPVHGMAGDSSVVDRFPSSLDSREDGPARGAS
;
A
#
# COMPACT_ATOMS: atom_id res chain seq x y z
N MET A 1 -78.21 -82.57 32.13
CA MET A 1 -76.93 -81.84 32.12
C MET A 1 -77.17 -80.63 31.22
N ASP A 2 -78.10 -79.75 31.62
CA ASP A 2 -78.80 -78.81 30.71
C ASP A 2 -78.85 -77.39 31.30
N ILE A 3 -77.70 -76.91 31.79
CA ILE A 3 -77.54 -75.54 32.31
C ILE A 3 -76.54 -74.71 31.49
N LEU A 4 -75.94 -75.30 30.45
CA LEU A 4 -74.85 -74.67 29.67
C LEU A 4 -75.26 -74.04 28.34
N THR A 5 -76.52 -74.15 27.92
CA THR A 5 -77.05 -73.37 26.81
C THR A 5 -78.12 -72.42 27.36
N PRO A 6 -77.81 -71.14 27.63
CA PRO A 6 -78.87 -70.17 27.83
C PRO A 6 -79.85 -70.27 26.66
N GLY A 7 -81.16 -70.19 26.95
CA GLY A 7 -82.16 -70.22 25.89
C GLY A 7 -81.81 -69.21 24.79
N LEU A 8 -82.07 -69.55 23.53
CA LEU A 8 -81.69 -68.70 22.39
C LEU A 8 -82.28 -67.28 22.50
N ALA A 9 -83.43 -67.13 23.16
CA ALA A 9 -84.11 -65.85 23.37
C ALA A 9 -83.33 -64.84 24.25
N PRO A 10 -82.93 -65.14 25.51
CA PRO A 10 -82.16 -64.19 26.32
C PRO A 10 -80.78 -63.87 25.72
N THR A 11 -80.09 -64.83 25.10
CA THR A 11 -78.80 -64.58 24.46
C THR A 11 -78.93 -63.65 23.26
N LEU A 12 -79.97 -63.81 22.42
CA LEU A 12 -80.24 -62.89 21.32
C LEU A 12 -80.51 -61.47 21.79
N ILE A 13 -81.32 -61.30 22.85
CA ILE A 13 -81.61 -59.98 23.41
C ILE A 13 -80.33 -59.32 23.93
N CYS A 14 -79.48 -60.05 24.67
CA CYS A 14 -78.18 -59.54 25.12
C CYS A 14 -77.27 -59.13 23.95
N VAL A 15 -77.20 -59.94 22.89
CA VAL A 15 -76.40 -59.63 21.70
C VAL A 15 -76.95 -58.41 20.97
N VAL A 16 -78.28 -58.29 20.83
CA VAL A 16 -78.92 -57.15 20.17
C VAL A 16 -78.71 -55.87 20.97
N THR A 17 -78.92 -55.89 22.30
CA THR A 17 -78.67 -54.72 23.16
C THR A 17 -77.18 -54.36 23.20
N PHE A 18 -76.28 -55.34 23.25
CA PHE A 18 -74.84 -55.10 23.16
C PHE A 18 -74.46 -54.48 21.81
N ALA A 19 -74.96 -55.03 20.70
CA ALA A 19 -74.71 -54.50 19.36
C ALA A 19 -75.27 -53.09 19.18
N ALA A 20 -76.46 -52.80 19.71
CA ALA A 20 -77.07 -51.47 19.65
C ALA A 20 -76.19 -50.39 20.31
N VAL A 21 -75.42 -50.73 21.34
CA VAL A 21 -74.46 -49.82 22.00
C VAL A 21 -73.07 -49.90 21.37
N PHE A 22 -72.63 -51.09 20.95
CA PHE A 22 -71.30 -51.31 20.40
C PHE A 22 -71.13 -50.73 19.00
N VAL A 23 -72.15 -50.80 18.15
CA VAL A 23 -72.11 -50.25 16.79
C VAL A 23 -71.82 -48.74 16.78
N PRO A 24 -72.54 -47.86 17.52
CA PRO A 24 -72.18 -46.44 17.55
C PRO A 24 -70.82 -46.19 18.19
N LEU A 25 -70.42 -47.00 19.17
CA LEU A 25 -69.09 -46.91 19.78
C LEU A 25 -67.97 -47.21 18.76
N ALA A 26 -68.10 -48.30 18.01
CA ALA A 26 -67.14 -48.71 17.00
C ALA A 26 -67.14 -47.77 15.79
N THR A 27 -68.30 -47.26 15.37
CA THR A 27 -68.43 -46.41 14.18
C THR A 27 -68.16 -44.93 14.42
N VAL A 28 -68.29 -44.43 15.66
CA VAL A 28 -68.09 -43.00 15.97
C VAL A 28 -66.88 -42.75 16.87
N LEU A 29 -66.71 -43.52 17.94
CA LEU A 29 -65.64 -43.26 18.91
C LEU A 29 -64.27 -43.72 18.39
N LEU A 30 -64.20 -44.93 17.83
CA LEU A 30 -62.98 -45.49 17.25
C LEU A 30 -62.35 -44.60 16.16
N PRO A 31 -63.09 -44.12 15.14
CA PRO A 31 -62.51 -43.25 14.12
C PRO A 31 -62.11 -41.89 14.67
N ARG A 32 -62.82 -41.35 15.67
CA ARG A 32 -62.42 -40.08 16.32
C ARG A 32 -61.08 -40.22 17.05
N ILE A 33 -60.86 -41.31 17.77
CA ILE A 33 -59.58 -41.57 18.46
C ILE A 33 -58.45 -41.74 17.43
N ASN A 34 -58.67 -42.56 16.40
CA ASN A 34 -57.68 -42.76 15.34
C ASN A 34 -57.34 -41.46 14.61
N ARG A 35 -58.33 -40.60 14.36
CA ARG A 35 -58.11 -39.29 13.75
C ARG A 35 -57.21 -38.39 14.61
N VAL A 36 -57.47 -38.30 15.92
CA VAL A 36 -56.65 -37.49 16.83
C VAL A 36 -55.23 -38.05 16.94
N LEU A 37 -55.08 -39.38 16.96
CA LEU A 37 -53.75 -40.01 16.97
C LEU A 37 -53.00 -39.77 15.65
N ALA A 38 -53.68 -39.82 14.51
CA ALA A 38 -53.11 -39.52 13.20
C ALA A 38 -52.68 -38.05 13.13
N GLU A 39 -53.56 -37.11 13.49
CA GLU A 39 -53.25 -35.67 13.52
C GLU A 39 -52.03 -35.37 14.42
N ARG A 40 -51.91 -36.03 15.58
CA ARG A 40 -50.73 -35.89 16.45
C ARG A 40 -49.47 -36.49 15.84
N ARG A 41 -49.56 -37.65 15.20
CA ARG A 41 -48.42 -38.28 14.53
C ARG A 41 -47.92 -37.40 13.40
N ASP A 42 -48.82 -36.94 12.53
CA ASP A 42 -48.49 -36.06 11.41
C ASP A 42 -47.89 -34.73 11.88
N ALA A 43 -48.42 -34.15 12.97
CA ALA A 43 -47.86 -32.94 13.56
C ALA A 43 -46.44 -33.15 14.08
N ILE A 44 -46.18 -34.25 14.80
CA ILE A 44 -44.85 -34.57 15.35
C ILE A 44 -43.86 -34.86 14.22
N GLU A 45 -44.25 -35.68 13.25
CA GLU A 45 -43.41 -36.03 12.11
C GLU A 45 -43.05 -34.78 11.30
N GLY A 46 -44.04 -33.91 11.04
CA GLY A 46 -43.82 -32.63 10.37
C GLY A 46 -43.00 -31.63 11.20
N GLU A 47 -43.02 -31.70 12.54
CA GLU A 47 -42.13 -30.91 13.41
C GLU A 47 -40.70 -31.43 13.41
N ILE A 48 -40.51 -32.75 13.44
CA ILE A 48 -39.19 -33.40 13.36
C ILE A 48 -38.54 -33.09 12.02
N GLU A 49 -39.28 -33.26 10.92
CA GLU A 49 -38.77 -32.97 9.58
C GLU A 49 -38.40 -31.47 9.44
N ARG A 50 -39.23 -30.56 9.99
CA ARG A 50 -38.89 -29.13 10.06
C ARG A 50 -37.62 -28.87 10.88
N ALA A 51 -37.48 -29.53 12.03
CA ALA A 51 -36.32 -29.37 12.89
C ALA A 51 -35.03 -29.90 12.23
N GLU A 52 -35.11 -31.02 11.51
CA GLU A 52 -34.00 -31.58 10.75
C GLU A 52 -33.60 -30.67 9.58
N ARG A 53 -34.57 -30.14 8.83
CA ARG A 53 -34.28 -29.14 7.78
C ARG A 53 -33.61 -27.90 8.34
N MET A 54 -34.14 -27.32 9.43
CA MET A 54 -33.53 -26.14 10.07
C MET A 54 -32.11 -26.42 10.57
N LYS A 55 -31.85 -27.62 11.11
CA LYS A 55 -30.49 -28.01 11.51
C LYS A 55 -29.56 -28.13 10.31
N GLY A 56 -30.01 -28.78 9.23
CA GLY A 56 -29.24 -28.90 7.99
C GLY A 56 -28.91 -27.52 7.39
N GLU A 57 -29.90 -26.63 7.30
CA GLU A 57 -29.69 -25.26 6.85
C GLU A 57 -28.71 -24.49 7.75
N ALA A 58 -28.79 -24.66 9.07
CA ALA A 58 -27.87 -24.04 10.01
C ALA A 58 -26.43 -24.56 9.83
N ASP A 59 -26.25 -25.87 9.64
CA ASP A 59 -24.95 -26.48 9.39
C ASP A 59 -24.35 -26.03 8.03
N ASP A 60 -25.19 -25.93 6.99
CA ASP A 60 -24.78 -25.42 5.67
C ASP A 60 -24.36 -23.94 5.75
N VAL A 61 -25.10 -23.11 6.47
CA VAL A 61 -24.76 -21.70 6.70
C VAL A 61 -23.48 -21.58 7.52
N LEU A 62 -23.30 -22.42 8.55
CA LEU A 62 -22.08 -22.46 9.35
C LEU A 62 -20.86 -22.87 8.51
N ALA A 63 -21.02 -23.85 7.61
CA ALA A 63 -19.98 -24.27 6.69
C ALA A 63 -19.57 -23.13 5.75
N LYS A 64 -20.53 -22.49 5.08
CA LYS A 64 -20.28 -21.32 4.23
C LYS A 64 -19.59 -20.19 4.97
N TYR A 65 -20.05 -19.88 6.19
CA TYR A 65 -19.44 -18.84 7.01
C TYR A 65 -17.98 -19.17 7.40
N ARG A 66 -17.68 -20.44 7.68
CA ARG A 66 -16.31 -20.89 7.96
C ARG A 66 -15.42 -20.79 6.73
N ASP A 67 -15.94 -21.14 5.56
CA ASP A 67 -15.23 -21.04 4.28
C ASP A 67 -14.94 -19.57 3.94
N GLU A 68 -15.95 -18.69 4.05
CA GLU A 68 -15.77 -17.23 3.89
C GLU A 68 -14.73 -16.67 4.85
N LEU A 69 -14.72 -17.12 6.12
CA LEU A 69 -13.72 -16.69 7.09
C LEU A 69 -12.31 -17.19 6.73
N ALA A 70 -12.20 -18.41 6.20
CA ALA A 70 -10.93 -18.98 5.76
C ALA A 70 -10.38 -18.22 4.54
N GLU A 71 -11.25 -17.94 3.57
CA GLU A 71 -10.92 -17.15 2.38
C GLU A 71 -10.52 -15.72 2.75
N ALA A 72 -11.29 -15.05 3.61
CA ALA A 72 -10.95 -13.71 4.10
C ALA A 72 -9.59 -13.68 4.84
N ARG A 73 -9.26 -14.73 5.60
CA ARG A 73 -7.95 -14.85 6.26
C ARG A 73 -6.82 -15.07 5.26
N HIS A 74 -7.07 -15.86 4.21
CA HIS A 74 -6.12 -16.10 3.14
C HIS A 74 -5.85 -14.80 2.36
N GLU A 75 -6.90 -14.10 1.95
CA GLU A 75 -6.81 -12.82 1.24
C GLU A 75 -6.10 -11.77 2.10
N ALA A 76 -6.43 -11.67 3.39
CA ALA A 76 -5.73 -10.77 4.30
C ALA A 76 -4.24 -11.11 4.45
N ALA A 77 -3.88 -12.40 4.43
CA ALA A 77 -2.47 -12.81 4.45
C ALA A 77 -1.76 -12.46 3.13
N HIS A 78 -2.44 -12.65 2.00
CA HIS A 78 -1.94 -12.29 0.68
C HIS A 78 -1.71 -10.79 0.55
N ILE A 79 -2.69 -9.96 0.93
CA ILE A 79 -2.56 -8.48 0.94
C ILE A 79 -1.40 -8.04 1.83
N ARG A 80 -1.24 -8.63 3.02
CA ARG A 80 -0.11 -8.29 3.90
C ARG A 80 1.22 -8.64 3.26
N GLN A 81 1.32 -9.79 2.60
CA GLN A 81 2.54 -10.21 1.92
C GLN A 81 2.87 -9.26 0.75
N GLN A 82 1.88 -8.92 -0.07
CA GLN A 82 2.03 -7.96 -1.16
C GLN A 82 2.49 -6.60 -0.66
N ALA A 83 1.87 -6.06 0.40
CA ALA A 83 2.26 -4.79 0.98
C ALA A 83 3.70 -4.79 1.53
N LEU A 84 4.16 -5.92 2.11
CA LEU A 84 5.54 -6.06 2.56
C LEU A 84 6.53 -6.09 1.39
N GLU A 85 6.21 -6.81 0.33
CA GLU A 85 7.04 -6.89 -0.87
C GLU A 85 7.11 -5.54 -1.61
N GLU A 86 5.98 -4.89 -1.81
CA GLU A 86 5.88 -3.56 -2.41
C GLU A 86 6.60 -2.52 -1.55
N GLY A 87 6.38 -2.53 -0.23
CA GLY A 87 7.06 -1.64 0.70
C GLY A 87 8.57 -1.81 0.69
N ALA A 88 9.06 -3.06 0.63
CA ALA A 88 10.49 -3.36 0.53
C ALA A 88 11.09 -2.87 -0.79
N ARG A 89 10.37 -3.07 -1.92
CA ARG A 89 10.78 -2.57 -3.25
C ARG A 89 10.83 -1.05 -3.28
N LEU A 90 9.77 -0.39 -2.80
CA LEU A 90 9.69 1.07 -2.74
C LEU A 90 10.79 1.66 -1.86
N LEU A 91 11.07 1.05 -0.71
CA LEU A 91 12.15 1.51 0.17
C LEU A 91 13.52 1.35 -0.49
N ALA A 92 13.75 0.27 -1.23
CA ALA A 92 14.98 0.08 -1.99
C ALA A 92 15.11 1.12 -3.12
N GLU A 93 14.02 1.42 -3.82
CA GLU A 93 13.96 2.43 -4.88
C GLU A 93 14.24 3.83 -4.34
N ILE A 94 13.53 4.26 -3.29
CA ILE A 94 13.75 5.57 -2.64
C ILE A 94 15.19 5.70 -2.14
N ARG A 95 15.77 4.64 -1.57
CA ARG A 95 17.18 4.66 -1.15
C ARG A 95 18.14 4.79 -2.33
N ALA A 96 17.90 4.05 -3.40
CA ALA A 96 18.73 4.13 -4.60
C ALA A 96 18.66 5.53 -5.24
N GLU A 97 17.46 6.10 -5.32
CA GLU A 97 17.27 7.44 -5.88
C GLU A 97 17.88 8.51 -5.00
N GLY A 98 17.67 8.46 -3.67
CA GLY A 98 18.31 9.38 -2.74
C GLY A 98 19.84 9.34 -2.77
N LEU A 99 20.44 8.17 -3.05
CA LEU A 99 21.89 8.07 -3.26
C LEU A 99 22.33 8.73 -4.56
N ARG A 100 21.58 8.56 -5.66
CA ARG A 100 21.86 9.23 -6.94
C ARG A 100 21.73 10.75 -6.83
N GLU A 101 20.63 11.24 -6.27
CA GLU A 101 20.40 12.66 -6.07
C GLU A 101 21.49 13.29 -5.19
N ARG A 102 21.91 12.59 -4.13
CA ARG A 102 23.02 13.02 -3.29
C ARG A 102 24.32 13.12 -4.08
N GLU A 103 24.63 12.12 -4.90
CA GLU A 103 25.85 12.14 -5.72
C GLU A 103 25.83 13.29 -6.71
N THR A 104 24.71 13.50 -7.42
CA THR A 104 24.50 14.65 -8.31
C THR A 104 24.69 15.96 -7.55
N MET A 105 24.05 16.13 -6.40
CA MET A 105 24.19 17.35 -5.58
C MET A 105 25.64 17.61 -5.15
N ILE A 106 26.39 16.57 -4.78
CA ILE A 106 27.81 16.71 -4.42
C ILE A 106 28.62 17.15 -5.64
N THR A 107 28.41 16.54 -6.81
CA THR A 107 29.14 16.91 -8.04
C THR A 107 28.86 18.34 -8.46
N GLU A 108 27.60 18.78 -8.39
CA GLU A 108 27.21 20.16 -8.67
C GLU A 108 27.81 21.14 -7.67
N ALA A 109 27.78 20.81 -6.37
CA ALA A 109 28.38 21.64 -5.33
C ALA A 109 29.89 21.79 -5.51
N GLN A 110 30.60 20.71 -5.87
CA GLN A 110 32.03 20.76 -6.18
C GLN A 110 32.33 21.64 -7.40
N ALA A 111 31.52 21.53 -8.46
CA ALA A 111 31.66 22.39 -9.64
C ALA A 111 31.44 23.87 -9.30
N ARG A 112 30.45 24.20 -8.47
CA ARG A 112 30.20 25.57 -7.99
C ARG A 112 31.36 26.08 -7.13
N LEU A 113 31.84 25.28 -6.17
CA LEU A 113 33.00 25.63 -5.34
C LEU A 113 34.26 25.90 -6.17
N ALA A 114 34.48 25.12 -7.23
CA ALA A 114 35.60 25.36 -8.15
C ALA A 114 35.45 26.68 -8.92
N ALA A 115 34.24 27.01 -9.39
CA ALA A 115 33.95 28.28 -10.04
C ALA A 115 34.12 29.47 -9.08
N ASP A 116 33.55 29.38 -7.87
CA ASP A 116 33.65 30.41 -6.82
C ASP A 116 35.10 30.69 -6.44
N ARG A 117 35.94 29.64 -6.39
CA ARG A 117 37.38 29.79 -6.13
C ARG A 117 38.08 30.61 -7.21
N ILE A 118 37.75 30.40 -8.48
CA ILE A 118 38.33 31.16 -9.60
C ILE A 118 37.91 32.62 -9.50
N ILE A 119 36.62 32.88 -9.24
CA ILE A 119 36.08 34.24 -9.07
C ILE A 119 36.79 34.95 -7.91
N ALA A 120 36.86 34.31 -6.73
CA ALA A 120 37.51 34.87 -5.56
C ALA A 120 39.01 35.15 -5.79
N GLU A 121 39.72 34.29 -6.53
CA GLU A 121 41.12 34.54 -6.88
C GLU A 121 41.27 35.74 -7.82
N THR A 122 40.37 35.89 -8.80
CA THR A 122 40.39 37.05 -9.71
C THR A 122 40.07 38.37 -8.99
N GLU A 123 39.09 38.37 -8.08
CA GLU A 123 38.76 39.53 -7.25
C GLU A 123 39.93 39.92 -6.34
N LEU A 124 40.52 38.94 -5.63
CA LEU A 124 41.65 39.19 -4.75
C LEU A 124 42.86 39.77 -5.50
N ARG A 125 43.14 39.29 -6.72
CA ARG A 125 44.20 39.88 -7.56
C ARG A 125 43.89 41.33 -7.93
N GLY A 126 42.64 41.63 -8.28
CA GLY A 126 42.19 42.99 -8.57
C GLY A 126 42.38 43.93 -7.37
N ASP A 127 41.95 43.49 -6.19
CA ASP A 127 42.07 44.24 -4.93
C ASP A 127 43.53 44.49 -4.54
N VAL A 128 44.41 43.50 -4.69
CA VAL A 128 45.85 43.65 -4.42
C VAL A 128 46.50 44.64 -5.39
N VAL A 129 46.16 44.62 -6.68
CA VAL A 129 46.66 45.59 -7.67
C VAL A 129 46.18 47.00 -7.33
N SER A 130 44.91 47.17 -6.95
CA SER A 130 44.34 48.44 -6.53
C SER A 130 45.04 49.00 -5.28
N LEU A 131 45.18 48.18 -4.23
CA LEU A 131 45.86 48.55 -2.99
C LEU A 131 47.35 48.89 -3.21
N ALA A 132 48.04 48.13 -4.06
CA ALA A 132 49.43 48.41 -4.43
C ALA A 132 49.56 49.75 -5.17
N ALA A 133 48.64 50.06 -6.09
CA ALA A 133 48.60 51.34 -6.79
C ALA A 133 48.32 52.52 -5.83
N GLU A 134 47.41 52.35 -4.87
CA GLU A 134 47.12 53.35 -3.84
C GLU A 134 48.33 53.62 -2.93
N LEU A 135 49.02 52.56 -2.49
CA LEU A 135 50.25 52.66 -1.69
C LEU A 135 51.39 53.33 -2.47
N ALA A 136 51.60 52.95 -3.73
CA ALA A 136 52.61 53.56 -4.58
C ALA A 136 52.33 55.06 -4.78
N SER A 137 51.08 55.44 -5.00
CA SER A 137 50.64 56.85 -5.09
C SER A 137 50.94 57.63 -3.80
N ARG A 138 50.67 57.03 -2.63
CA ARG A 138 50.98 57.63 -1.32
C ARG A 138 52.47 57.79 -1.04
N VAL A 139 53.31 56.84 -1.45
CA VAL A 139 54.77 56.89 -1.24
C VAL A 139 55.45 57.89 -2.18
N VAL A 140 54.94 58.03 -3.41
CA VAL A 140 55.45 58.99 -4.40
C VAL A 140 55.02 60.43 -4.09
N GLY A 141 53.98 60.63 -3.28
CA GLY A 141 53.69 61.92 -2.65
C GLY A 141 53.10 62.99 -3.58
N GLU A 142 52.41 62.61 -4.65
CA GLU A 142 51.79 63.56 -5.59
C GLU A 142 50.39 63.06 -5.99
N PRO A 143 49.33 63.87 -5.91
CA PRO A 143 47.98 63.45 -6.30
C PRO A 143 47.93 63.27 -7.82
N VAL A 144 47.75 62.04 -8.29
CA VAL A 144 47.53 61.75 -9.72
C VAL A 144 46.10 62.13 -10.11
N HIS A 145 45.85 63.44 -10.19
CA HIS A 145 44.74 63.98 -10.96
C HIS A 145 45.28 64.38 -12.33
N GLY A 146 45.03 63.54 -13.33
CA GLY A 146 45.23 63.91 -14.74
C GLY A 146 46.20 63.06 -15.54
N MET A 147 46.05 61.74 -15.54
CA MET A 147 46.51 60.93 -16.68
C MET A 147 45.35 60.13 -17.28
N ALA A 148 44.23 60.82 -17.48
CA ALA A 148 43.30 60.45 -18.53
C ALA A 148 43.95 60.87 -19.87
N GLY A 149 44.59 59.90 -20.53
CA GLY A 149 44.99 60.04 -21.93
C GLY A 149 46.49 60.27 -22.15
N ASP A 150 47.29 59.20 -22.06
CA ASP A 150 48.40 59.09 -23.01
C ASP A 150 48.76 57.62 -23.28
N SER A 151 48.06 57.05 -24.26
CA SER A 151 48.38 55.75 -24.85
C SER A 151 49.67 55.78 -25.68
N SER A 152 50.38 56.92 -25.77
CA SER A 152 51.59 57.06 -26.59
C SER A 152 52.87 56.49 -25.94
N VAL A 153 52.84 56.13 -24.66
CA VAL A 153 54.02 55.58 -23.95
C VAL A 153 54.21 54.08 -24.22
N VAL A 154 53.12 53.35 -24.52
CA VAL A 154 53.16 51.90 -24.71
C VAL A 154 53.66 51.51 -26.11
N ASP A 155 53.38 52.31 -27.15
CA ASP A 155 53.86 52.07 -28.52
C ASP A 155 55.36 52.35 -28.72
N ARG A 156 56.04 52.98 -27.76
CA ARG A 156 57.45 53.33 -27.88
C ARG A 156 58.41 52.24 -27.40
N PHE A 157 57.92 51.24 -26.69
CA PHE A 157 58.74 50.13 -26.19
C PHE A 157 59.23 49.14 -27.27
N PRO A 158 58.44 48.74 -28.28
CA PRO A 158 58.89 47.75 -29.26
C PRO A 158 59.99 48.25 -30.22
N SER A 159 60.15 49.56 -30.40
CA SER A 159 61.19 50.13 -31.30
C SER A 159 62.60 50.17 -30.68
N SER A 160 62.74 49.94 -29.37
CA SER A 160 64.05 49.95 -28.69
C SER A 160 64.74 48.58 -28.61
N LEU A 161 64.04 47.51 -29.02
CA LEU A 161 64.61 46.14 -29.06
C LEU A 161 65.10 45.75 -30.46
N ASP A 162 64.53 46.32 -31.53
CA ASP A 162 64.93 46.03 -32.92
C ASP A 162 66.28 46.70 -33.30
N SER A 163 66.65 47.80 -32.63
CA SER A 163 67.90 48.54 -32.92
C SER A 163 69.16 48.00 -32.19
N ARG A 164 69.10 46.82 -31.57
CA ARG A 164 70.26 46.17 -30.92
C ARG A 164 70.69 44.84 -31.55
N GLU A 165 69.99 44.31 -32.55
CA GLU A 165 70.36 43.04 -33.18
C GLU A 165 71.01 43.13 -34.57
N ASP A 166 71.10 44.29 -35.22
CA ASP A 166 71.84 44.40 -36.49
C ASP A 166 72.89 45.53 -36.47
N GLY A 167 74.11 45.17 -36.08
CA GLY A 167 75.31 46.00 -36.15
C GLY A 167 76.54 45.15 -36.46
N PRO A 168 77.22 45.33 -37.61
CA PRO A 168 78.05 44.31 -38.25
C PRO A 168 79.51 44.30 -37.74
N ALA A 169 80.15 43.13 -37.89
CA ALA A 169 81.43 42.94 -38.60
C ALA A 169 82.51 42.11 -37.86
N ARG A 170 83.22 41.33 -38.70
CA ARG A 170 84.62 40.82 -38.56
C ARG A 170 84.77 39.70 -37.53
N GLY A 171 85.23 38.50 -37.88
CA GLY A 171 86.31 38.18 -38.79
C GLY A 171 87.54 37.79 -37.98
N ALA A 172 88.12 36.64 -38.36
CA ALA A 172 89.45 36.13 -38.04
C ALA A 172 89.61 35.13 -36.87
N SER A 173 90.24 34.01 -37.29
CA SER A 173 91.00 32.96 -36.58
C SER A 173 90.21 31.83 -35.94
#